data_AF-A0A955FZS0-F1
#
_entry.id   AF-A0A955FZS0-F1
#
_cell.length_a   1.000
_cell.length_b   1.000
_cell.length_c   1.000
_cell.angle_alpha   90.00
_cell.angle_beta   90.00
_cell.angle_gamma   90.00
#
_symmetry.space_group_name_H-M   'P 1'
#
loop_
_entity.id
_entity.type
_entity.pdbx_description
1 polymer ?
#
loop_
_entity_poly.entity_id
_entity_poly.type
_entity_poly.pdbx_seq_one_letter_code
_entity_poly.pdbx_strand_id
1 'polypeptide(L)'
;MCGIVGYIGNKQAQPILIGGLKRLEYRGYDSSGIVTINNSGKDTLLRAKGKVAELETRVNAHETADGVGIGHTRWATHGEPSKRNAHPHRVGDIYLVHNGIIENYQDLKAELQKDDYDFKSDTDSEVL
;
A
#
# COMPACT_ATOMS: atom_id res chain seq x y z
N MET A 1 10.47 -8.94 6.43
CA MET A 1 10.26 -9.03 4.95
C MET A 1 8.81 -8.65 4.66
N CYS A 2 8.50 -7.83 3.67
CA CYS A 2 7.11 -7.40 3.47
C CYS A 2 6.20 -8.51 2.87
N GLY A 3 4.90 -8.22 2.74
CA GLY A 3 3.91 -9.11 2.11
C GLY A 3 3.05 -8.34 1.11
N ILE A 4 2.78 -8.94 -0.07
CA ILE A 4 1.92 -8.37 -1.11
C ILE A 4 0.76 -9.33 -1.39
N VAL A 5 -0.44 -8.79 -1.57
CA VAL A 5 -1.62 -9.51 -2.01
C VAL A 5 -2.28 -8.73 -3.14
N GLY A 6 -2.70 -9.40 -4.21
CA GLY A 6 -3.50 -8.80 -5.28
C GLY A 6 -4.75 -9.64 -5.51
N TYR A 7 -5.84 -8.99 -5.89
CA TYR A 7 -7.09 -9.64 -6.25
C TYR A 7 -7.75 -8.94 -7.43
N ILE A 8 -8.19 -9.73 -8.40
CA ILE A 8 -9.09 -9.34 -9.46
C ILE A 8 -10.12 -10.46 -9.63
N GLY A 9 -11.40 -10.13 -9.55
CA GLY A 9 -12.47 -11.09 -9.79
C GLY A 9 -13.83 -10.61 -9.35
N ASN A 10 -14.76 -11.56 -9.25
CA ASN A 10 -16.19 -11.28 -9.06
C ASN A 10 -16.63 -11.24 -7.58
N LYS A 11 -15.71 -11.42 -6.63
CA LYS A 11 -15.99 -11.32 -5.18
C LYS A 11 -15.54 -9.96 -4.66
N GLN A 12 -16.00 -9.59 -3.47
CA GLN A 12 -15.48 -8.40 -2.79
C GLN A 12 -13.98 -8.56 -2.49
N ALA A 13 -13.18 -7.60 -2.91
CA ALA A 13 -11.73 -7.63 -2.78
C ALA A 13 -11.29 -7.43 -1.32
N GLN A 14 -11.94 -6.54 -0.57
CA GLN A 14 -11.49 -6.16 0.78
C GLN A 14 -11.33 -7.36 1.74
N PRO A 15 -12.29 -8.30 1.88
CA PRO A 15 -12.11 -9.47 2.76
C PRO A 15 -10.99 -10.40 2.31
N ILE A 16 -10.80 -10.55 0.99
CA ILE A 16 -9.75 -11.39 0.40
C ILE A 16 -8.37 -10.78 0.68
N LEU A 17 -8.22 -9.48 0.47
CA LEU A 17 -6.99 -8.74 0.74
C LEU A 17 -6.65 -8.81 2.24
N ILE A 18 -7.60 -8.51 3.13
CA ILE A 18 -7.38 -8.61 4.59
C ILE A 18 -7.00 -10.02 5.02
N GLY A 19 -7.69 -11.05 4.52
CA GLY A 19 -7.36 -12.45 4.80
C GLY A 19 -5.96 -12.83 4.32
N GLY A 20 -5.56 -12.37 3.14
CA GLY A 20 -4.20 -12.56 2.62
C GLY A 20 -3.14 -11.86 3.47
N LEU A 21 -3.38 -10.60 3.85
CA LEU A 21 -2.46 -9.82 4.67
C LEU A 21 -2.27 -10.42 6.07
N LYS A 22 -3.33 -10.91 6.70
CA LYS A 22 -3.23 -11.65 7.98
C LYS A 22 -2.33 -12.86 7.89
N ARG A 23 -2.37 -13.60 6.78
CA ARG A 23 -1.47 -14.76 6.53
C ARG A 23 -0.02 -14.36 6.28
N LEU A 24 0.24 -13.11 5.86
CA LEU A 24 1.57 -12.58 5.59
C LEU A 24 2.13 -11.70 6.72
N GLU A 25 1.33 -11.41 7.75
CA GLU A 25 1.69 -10.49 8.84
C GLU A 25 2.95 -10.91 9.61
N TYR A 26 3.23 -12.22 9.69
CA TYR A 26 4.46 -12.75 10.31
C TYR A 26 5.74 -12.22 9.66
N ARG A 27 5.67 -11.70 8.43
CA ARG A 27 6.81 -11.16 7.70
C ARG A 27 7.02 -9.66 7.99
N GLY A 28 5.95 -8.90 8.28
CA GLY A 28 5.99 -7.45 8.50
C GLY A 28 4.70 -6.91 9.13
N TYR A 29 4.84 -6.04 10.14
CA TYR A 29 3.74 -5.57 10.99
C TYR A 29 3.88 -4.11 11.44
N ASP A 30 4.79 -3.34 10.82
CA ASP A 30 4.99 -1.92 11.15
C ASP A 30 3.87 -1.03 10.61
N SER A 31 3.31 -1.42 9.47
CA SER A 31 2.15 -0.80 8.85
C SER A 31 1.54 -1.71 7.78
N SER A 32 0.31 -1.45 7.39
CA SER A 32 -0.38 -2.17 6.33
C SER A 32 -1.34 -1.27 5.57
N GLY A 33 -1.73 -1.67 4.37
CA GLY A 33 -2.76 -0.97 3.61
C GLY A 33 -3.31 -1.78 2.45
N ILE A 34 -4.46 -1.32 1.95
CA ILE A 34 -5.10 -1.81 0.73
C ILE A 34 -5.60 -0.63 -0.10
N VAL A 35 -5.72 -0.85 -1.41
CA VAL A 35 -6.58 -0.07 -2.27
C VAL A 35 -7.50 -1.01 -3.02
N THR A 36 -8.77 -0.63 -3.12
CA THR A 36 -9.74 -1.26 -4.03
C THR A 36 -10.25 -0.25 -5.03
N ILE A 37 -10.65 -0.73 -6.21
CA ILE A 37 -11.16 0.11 -7.30
C ILE A 37 -12.44 -0.52 -7.84
N ASN A 38 -13.48 0.31 -8.00
CA ASN A 38 -14.75 -0.12 -8.57
C ASN A 38 -14.75 -0.07 -10.12
N ASN A 39 -15.83 -0.53 -10.75
CA ASN A 39 -15.95 -0.52 -12.21
C ASN A 39 -15.99 0.89 -12.84
N SER A 40 -16.25 1.95 -12.05
CA SER A 40 -16.22 3.33 -12.52
C SER A 40 -14.86 4.01 -12.28
N GLY A 41 -13.85 3.27 -11.82
CA GLY A 41 -12.51 3.81 -11.53
C GLY A 41 -12.41 4.56 -10.19
N LYS A 42 -13.46 4.57 -9.36
CA LYS A 42 -13.40 5.16 -8.02
C LYS A 42 -12.62 4.24 -7.10
N ASP A 43 -11.64 4.80 -6.41
CA ASP A 43 -10.77 4.07 -5.49
C ASP A 43 -11.19 4.23 -4.01
N THR A 44 -10.80 3.25 -3.21
CA THR A 44 -10.82 3.29 -1.74
C THR A 44 -9.45 2.89 -1.21
N LEU A 45 -8.60 3.88 -0.95
CA LEU A 45 -7.26 3.68 -0.37
C LEU A 45 -7.31 3.76 1.17
N LEU A 46 -7.01 2.65 1.84
CA LEU A 46 -6.98 2.55 3.30
C LEU A 46 -5.61 2.07 3.75
N ARG A 47 -5.00 2.79 4.69
CA ARG A 47 -3.66 2.50 5.23
C ARG A 47 -3.67 2.67 6.73
N ALA A 48 -2.88 1.91 7.48
CA ALA A 48 -2.76 2.01 8.93
C ALA A 48 -1.30 1.78 9.38
N LYS A 49 -0.90 2.43 10.47
CA LYS A 49 0.33 2.08 11.20
C LYS A 49 0.02 0.90 12.12
N GLY A 50 0.96 -0.02 12.26
CA GLY A 50 0.84 -1.22 13.08
C GLY A 50 0.32 -2.43 12.31
N LYS A 51 -0.22 -3.37 13.09
CA LYS A 51 -0.71 -4.67 12.64
C LYS A 51 -1.91 -4.56 11.69
N VAL A 52 -2.21 -5.63 10.97
CA VAL A 52 -3.33 -5.75 10.03
C VAL A 52 -4.68 -5.53 10.74
N ALA A 53 -4.78 -5.80 12.05
CA ALA A 53 -5.97 -5.50 12.84
C ALA A 53 -6.37 -4.01 12.84
N GLU A 54 -5.38 -3.10 12.82
CA GLU A 54 -5.61 -1.65 12.74
C GLU A 54 -6.18 -1.26 11.36
N LEU A 55 -5.70 -1.92 10.31
CA LEU A 55 -6.23 -1.74 8.96
C LEU A 55 -7.64 -2.32 8.83
N GLU A 56 -7.88 -3.51 9.37
CA GLU A 56 -9.19 -4.17 9.34
C GLU A 56 -10.28 -3.30 9.97
N THR A 57 -9.96 -2.63 11.08
CA THR A 57 -10.89 -1.68 11.72
C THR A 57 -11.29 -0.55 10.75
N ARG A 58 -10.35 -0.06 9.93
CA ARG A 58 -10.63 0.98 8.93
C ARG A 58 -11.43 0.45 7.74
N VAL A 59 -11.15 -0.77 7.31
CA VAL A 59 -11.87 -1.46 6.23
C VAL A 59 -13.33 -1.69 6.63
N ASN A 60 -13.60 -2.18 7.84
CA ASN A 60 -14.96 -2.41 8.32
C ASN A 60 -15.77 -1.11 8.42
N ALA A 61 -15.12 0.05 8.57
CA ALA A 61 -15.77 1.36 8.55
C ALA A 61 -16.01 1.92 7.13
N HIS A 62 -15.41 1.32 6.09
CA HIS A 62 -15.43 1.78 4.70
C HIS A 62 -15.59 0.59 3.73
N GLU A 63 -16.61 -0.23 3.98
CA GLU A 63 -16.86 -1.42 3.16
C GLU A 63 -17.27 -1.04 1.74
N THR A 64 -16.73 -1.78 0.76
CA THR A 64 -17.05 -1.63 -0.66
C THR A 64 -17.32 -2.98 -1.31
N ALA A 65 -18.04 -2.95 -2.42
CA ALA A 65 -18.30 -4.15 -3.24
C ALA A 65 -17.32 -4.30 -4.40
N ASP A 66 -16.14 -3.68 -4.30
CA ASP A 66 -15.15 -3.60 -5.36
C ASP A 66 -14.51 -4.97 -5.64
N GLY A 67 -14.32 -5.31 -6.92
CA GLY A 67 -13.78 -6.60 -7.36
C GLY A 67 -12.27 -6.61 -7.65
N VAL A 68 -11.61 -5.45 -7.55
CA VAL A 68 -10.19 -5.27 -7.87
C VAL A 68 -9.49 -4.59 -6.72
N GLY A 69 -8.29 -5.05 -6.36
CA GLY A 69 -7.45 -4.35 -5.40
C GLY A 69 -6.11 -5.01 -5.14
N ILE A 70 -5.25 -4.26 -4.45
CA ILE A 70 -3.94 -4.71 -3.98
C ILE A 70 -3.78 -4.34 -2.50
N GLY A 71 -2.96 -5.11 -1.78
CA GLY A 71 -2.69 -4.95 -0.37
C GLY A 71 -1.24 -5.21 -0.03
N HIS A 72 -0.77 -4.61 1.07
CA HIS A 72 0.60 -4.75 1.53
C HIS A 72 0.72 -4.75 3.06
N THR A 73 1.62 -5.60 3.58
CA THR A 73 2.17 -5.48 4.94
C THR A 73 3.63 -5.07 4.87
N ARG A 74 4.01 -4.06 5.66
CA ARG A 74 5.31 -3.42 5.59
C ARG A 74 6.17 -3.76 6.80
N TRP A 75 7.44 -4.05 6.54
CA TRP A 75 8.55 -3.98 7.48
C TRP A 75 9.43 -2.81 7.03
N ALA A 76 9.55 -1.77 7.85
CA ALA A 76 10.18 -0.52 7.41
C ALA A 76 11.69 -0.66 7.22
N THR A 77 12.21 -0.14 6.10
CA THR A 77 13.65 0.03 5.82
C THR A 77 13.98 1.52 5.65
N HIS A 78 13.33 2.18 4.68
CA HIS A 78 13.42 3.63 4.46
C HIS A 78 12.15 4.34 4.96
N GLY A 79 12.30 5.35 5.81
CA GLY A 79 11.17 6.06 6.40
C GLY A 79 10.52 5.31 7.56
N GLU A 80 10.21 6.04 8.64
CA GLU A 80 9.66 5.46 9.85
C GLU A 80 8.29 4.79 9.63
N PRO A 81 7.91 3.81 10.47
CA PRO A 81 6.55 3.27 10.52
C PRO A 81 5.50 4.37 10.74
N SER A 82 4.71 4.65 9.70
CA SER A 82 3.64 5.66 9.72
C SER A 82 2.56 5.34 8.70
N LYS A 83 1.36 5.94 8.84
CA LYS A 83 0.32 5.85 7.79
C LYS A 83 0.81 6.43 6.45
N ARG A 84 1.63 7.49 6.51
CA ARG A 84 2.19 8.19 5.34
C ARG A 84 3.07 7.26 4.51
N ASN A 85 3.95 6.51 5.18
CA ASN A 85 4.93 5.60 4.58
C ASN A 85 4.37 4.18 4.36
N ALA A 86 3.11 3.93 4.72
CA ALA A 86 2.45 2.67 4.43
C ALA A 86 2.07 2.60 2.95
N HIS A 87 2.24 1.42 2.35
CA HIS A 87 1.76 1.14 1.00
C HIS A 87 0.27 0.75 1.04
N PRO A 88 -0.50 0.85 -0.06
CA PRO A 88 -0.07 1.33 -1.39
C PRO A 88 0.32 2.81 -1.45
N HIS A 89 1.37 3.13 -2.20
CA HIS A 89 1.65 4.50 -2.64
C HIS A 89 0.72 4.88 -3.78
N ARG A 90 0.38 6.17 -3.89
CA ARG A 90 -0.45 6.72 -4.96
C ARG A 90 0.29 7.85 -5.65
N VAL A 91 0.41 7.76 -6.97
CA VAL A 91 0.99 8.80 -7.83
C VAL A 91 0.04 9.03 -9.00
N GLY A 92 -0.70 10.15 -8.99
CA GLY A 92 -1.80 10.36 -9.92
C GLY A 92 -2.84 9.23 -9.84
N ASP A 93 -2.97 8.47 -10.93
CA ASP A 93 -3.87 7.32 -11.07
C ASP A 93 -3.18 5.96 -10.85
N ILE A 94 -1.89 5.96 -10.51
CA ILE A 94 -1.10 4.76 -10.25
C ILE A 94 -1.13 4.43 -8.77
N TYR A 95 -1.33 3.15 -8.46
CA TYR A 95 -1.19 2.59 -7.13
C TYR A 95 -0.12 1.51 -7.10
N LEU A 96 0.80 1.60 -6.15
CA LEU A 96 1.97 0.74 -6.09
C LEU A 96 2.16 0.10 -4.72
N VAL A 97 2.50 -1.19 -4.73
CA VAL A 97 3.05 -1.93 -3.60
C VAL A 97 4.39 -2.53 -4.02
N HIS A 98 5.34 -2.66 -3.09
CA HIS A 98 6.71 -3.03 -3.42
C HIS A 98 7.32 -3.78 -2.23
N ASN A 99 7.92 -4.94 -2.52
CA ASN A 99 8.72 -5.70 -1.58
C ASN A 99 10.17 -5.66 -2.06
N GLY A 100 11.04 -5.01 -1.31
CA GLY A 100 12.44 -4.89 -1.68
C GLY A 100 13.03 -3.58 -1.18
N ILE A 101 14.19 -3.23 -1.72
CA ILE A 101 14.85 -1.95 -1.52
C ILE A 101 15.25 -1.43 -2.90
N ILE A 102 14.94 -0.17 -3.20
CA ILE A 102 15.45 0.52 -4.38
C ILE A 102 16.77 1.19 -3.98
N GLU A 103 17.89 0.54 -4.24
CA GLU A 103 19.20 0.95 -3.72
C GLU A 103 19.64 2.33 -4.23
N ASN A 104 19.28 2.67 -5.47
CA ASN A 104 19.57 3.96 -6.10
C ASN A 104 18.43 5.00 -5.96
N TYR A 105 17.53 4.85 -4.97
CA TYR A 105 16.39 5.75 -4.82
C TYR A 105 16.79 7.22 -4.63
N GLN A 106 17.98 7.51 -4.09
CA GLN A 106 18.44 8.89 -3.91
C GLN A 106 18.71 9.58 -5.25
N ASP A 107 19.32 8.86 -6.20
CA ASP A 107 19.58 9.38 -7.54
C ASP A 107 18.26 9.59 -8.30
N LEU A 108 17.37 8.61 -8.25
CA LEU A 108 16.03 8.68 -8.87
C LEU A 108 15.19 9.81 -8.24
N LYS A 109 15.22 9.95 -6.92
CA LYS A 109 14.53 11.04 -6.21
C LYS A 109 15.05 12.40 -6.64
N ALA A 110 16.37 12.56 -6.75
CA ALA A 110 16.97 13.81 -7.20
C ALA A 110 16.67 14.13 -8.68
N GLU A 111 16.51 13.11 -9.53
CA GLU A 111 16.07 13.28 -10.91
C GLU A 111 14.60 13.73 -10.97
N LEU A 112 13.70 13.01 -10.30
CA LEU A 112 12.26 13.33 -10.27
C LEU A 112 11.96 14.70 -9.63
N GLN A 113 12.76 15.12 -8.64
CA GLN A 113 12.64 16.45 -8.05
C GLN A 113 13.00 17.59 -9.01
N LYS A 114 13.84 17.33 -10.03
CA LYS A 114 14.12 18.32 -11.10
C LYS A 114 12.94 18.48 -12.04
N ASP A 115 12.10 17.45 -12.14
CA ASP A 115 10.84 17.45 -12.89
C ASP A 115 9.65 17.89 -12.02
N ASP A 116 9.91 18.63 -10.93
CA ASP A 116 8.93 19.18 -9.98
C ASP A 116 8.03 18.13 -9.31
N TYR A 117 8.50 16.89 -9.18
CA TYR A 117 7.76 15.84 -8.47
C TYR A 117 7.74 16.06 -6.95
N ASP A 118 6.54 16.09 -6.36
CA ASP A 118 6.31 16.31 -4.93
C ASP A 118 6.11 14.99 -4.17
N PHE A 119 7.19 14.49 -3.58
CA PHE A 119 7.20 13.27 -2.77
C PHE A 119 6.36 13.40 -1.49
N LYS A 120 5.44 12.46 -1.30
CA LYS A 120 4.50 12.38 -0.17
C LYS A 120 4.93 11.42 0.93
N SER A 121 6.05 10.74 0.77
CA SER A 121 6.61 9.78 1.71
C SER A 121 8.14 9.87 1.79
N ASP A 122 8.69 9.20 2.80
CA ASP A 122 10.14 9.05 2.94
C ASP A 122 10.63 7.70 2.39
N THR A 123 9.77 6.96 1.70
CA THR A 123 10.09 5.62 1.22
C THR A 123 10.88 5.70 -0.07
N ASP A 124 11.80 4.75 -0.22
CA ASP A 124 12.43 4.42 -1.49
C ASP A 124 11.42 3.90 -2.52
N SER A 125 10.25 3.44 -2.09
CA SER A 125 9.25 2.85 -2.98
C SER A 125 8.47 3.89 -3.80
N GLU A 126 8.48 5.17 -3.40
CA GLU A 126 7.75 6.23 -4.13
C GLU A 126 8.47 6.72 -5.38
N VAL A 127 9.75 6.36 -5.60
CA VAL A 127 10.45 6.71 -6.85
C VAL A 127 10.10 5.83 -8.04
N LEU A 128 9.26 4.79 -7.82
CA LEU A 128 8.75 3.87 -8.85
C LEU A 128 7.42 4.37 -9.41
#